data_AF-A0A926VBU9-F1
#
_entry.id   AF-A0A926VBU9-F1
#
_cell.length_a   1.000
_cell.length_b   1.000
_cell.length_c   1.000
_cell.angle_alpha   90.00
_cell.angle_beta   90.00
_cell.angle_gamma   90.00
#
_symmetry.space_group_name_H-M   'P 1'
#
loop_
_entity.id
_entity.type
_entity.pdbx_description
1 polymer ?
#
loop_
_entity_poly.entity_id
_entity_poly.type
_entity_poly.pdbx_seq_one_letter_code
_entity_poly.pdbx_strand_id
1 'polypeptide(L)'
;MATIKTDILIQDSLYKEADALANEMQISQNDLFALAIEDYLRRYRARKLLQSINEAYADDLDLSEQAMLEGMRRHQRQLAEEEW
;
A
#
# COMPACT_ATOMS: atom_id res chain seq x y z
N MET A 1 10.05 25.04 -1.09
CA MET A 1 8.88 24.86 -0.20
C MET A 1 9.20 25.49 1.14
N ALA A 2 8.20 25.94 1.89
CA ALA A 2 8.42 26.49 3.22
C ALA A 2 8.68 25.36 4.23
N THR A 3 9.67 25.52 5.09
CA THR A 3 9.99 24.59 6.18
C THR A 3 9.39 25.12 7.48
N ILE A 4 8.71 24.27 8.23
CA ILE A 4 8.13 24.60 9.55
C ILE A 4 8.95 23.87 10.61
N LYS A 5 9.35 24.59 11.67
CA LYS A 5 9.97 23.98 12.85
C LYS A 5 8.88 23.56 13.83
N THR A 6 8.97 22.33 14.32
CA THR A 6 8.01 21.76 15.28
C THR A 6 8.77 20.98 16.33
N ASP A 7 8.41 21.16 17.60
CA ASP A 7 8.94 20.37 18.70
C ASP A 7 8.00 19.18 18.95
N ILE A 8 8.57 17.98 19.01
CA ILE A 8 7.82 16.73 19.22
C ILE A 8 8.28 16.05 20.51
N LEU A 9 7.35 15.40 21.21
CA LEU A 9 7.68 14.50 22.31
C LEU A 9 7.91 13.10 21.75
N ILE A 10 9.09 12.55 21.99
CA ILE A 10 9.50 11.22 21.54
C ILE A 10 10.22 10.49 22.68
N GLN A 11 10.12 9.17 22.72
CA GLN A 11 10.85 8.37 23.70
C GLN A 11 12.36 8.47 23.46
N ASP A 12 13.14 8.63 24.52
CA ASP A 12 14.60 8.78 24.46
C ASP A 12 15.29 7.59 23.77
N SER A 13 14.81 6.37 24.01
CA SER A 13 15.32 5.17 23.33
C SER A 13 15.14 5.25 21.81
N LEU A 14 13.92 5.58 21.36
CA LEU A 14 13.61 5.72 19.95
C LEU A 14 14.38 6.86 19.29
N TYR A 15 14.55 7.97 20.01
CA TYR A 15 15.37 9.09 19.54
C TYR A 15 16.81 8.68 19.30
N LYS A 16 17.42 7.95 20.24
CA LYS A 16 18.80 7.45 20.13
C LYS A 16 18.98 6.47 18.97
N GLU A 17 18.01 5.58 18.77
CA GLU A 17 18.02 4.66 17.62
C GLU A 17 17.93 5.41 16.29
N ALA A 18 17.03 6.39 16.19
CA ALA A 18 16.90 7.23 15.01
C ALA A 18 18.17 8.05 14.75
N ASP A 19 18.79 8.62 15.79
CA ASP A 19 20.03 9.39 15.66
C ASP A 19 21.21 8.52 15.19
N ALA A 20 21.36 7.31 15.73
CA ALA A 20 22.37 6.37 15.28
C ALA A 20 22.19 6.01 13.80
N LEU A 21 20.95 5.76 13.37
CA LEU A 21 20.63 5.46 11.97
C LEU A 21 20.90 6.66 11.06
N ALA A 22 20.54 7.88 11.47
CA ALA A 22 20.81 9.08 10.69
C ALA A 22 22.32 9.28 10.47
N ASN A 23 23.12 9.03 11.50
CA ASN A 23 24.58 9.06 11.41
C ASN A 23 25.12 7.97 10.48
N GLU A 24 24.63 6.73 10.56
CA GLU A 24 25.01 5.64 9.66
C GLU A 24 24.70 5.97 8.19
N MET A 25 23.52 6.56 7.95
CA MET A 25 23.07 6.99 6.62
C MET A 25 23.70 8.29 6.14
N GLN A 26 24.50 8.97 6.98
CA GLN A 26 25.11 10.27 6.70
C GLN A 26 24.11 11.38 6.32
N ILE A 27 22.94 11.38 6.96
CA ILE A 27 21.90 12.40 6.78
C ILE A 27 21.61 13.13 8.09
N SER A 28 20.95 14.29 8.01
CA SER A 28 20.53 14.95 9.24
C SER A 28 19.38 14.18 9.91
N GLN A 29 19.29 14.29 11.23
CA GLN A 29 18.19 13.71 12.00
C GLN A 29 16.81 14.21 11.50
N ASN A 30 16.70 15.48 11.14
CA ASN A 30 15.46 16.03 10.59
C ASN A 30 15.11 15.42 9.22
N ASP A 31 16.11 15.14 8.38
CA ASP A 31 15.90 14.48 7.09
C ASP A 31 15.43 13.03 7.30
N LEU A 32 16.01 12.31 8.26
CA LEU A 32 15.54 10.97 8.61
C LEU A 32 14.07 10.99 9.07
N PHE A 33 13.70 11.93 9.93
CA PHE A 33 12.30 12.08 10.36
C PHE A 33 11.36 12.41 9.20
N ALA A 34 11.77 13.31 8.29
CA ALA A 34 10.99 13.63 7.10
C ALA A 34 10.79 12.38 6.22
N LEU A 35 11.86 11.62 5.96
CA LEU A 35 11.80 10.37 5.19
C LEU A 35 10.87 9.35 5.84
N ALA A 36 10.94 9.18 7.16
CA ALA A 36 10.08 8.26 7.90
C ALA A 36 8.60 8.66 7.79
N ILE A 37 8.29 9.95 7.92
CA ILE A 37 6.92 10.48 7.79
C ILE A 37 6.41 10.27 6.36
N GLU A 38 7.23 10.57 5.34
CA GLU A 38 6.86 10.37 3.93
C GLU A 38 6.59 8.89 3.61
N ASP A 39 7.46 7.99 4.06
CA ASP A 39 7.28 6.55 3.90
C ASP A 39 6.01 6.06 4.61
N TYR A 40 5.77 6.50 5.85
CA TYR A 40 4.55 6.13 6.58
C TYR A 40 3.28 6.61 5.86
N LEU A 41 3.25 7.87 5.41
CA LEU A 41 2.12 8.43 4.67
C LEU A 41 1.86 7.68 3.36
N ARG A 42 2.93 7.30 2.65
CA ARG A 42 2.82 6.50 1.42
C ARG A 42 2.20 5.14 1.69
N ARG A 43 2.70 4.41 2.69
CA ARG A 43 2.17 3.09 3.10
C ARG A 43 0.73 3.18 3.55
N TYR A 44 0.39 4.22 4.33
CA TYR A 44 -0.97 4.46 4.80
C TYR A 44 -1.93 4.70 3.63
N ARG A 45 -1.55 5.55 2.65
CA ARG A 45 -2.35 5.80 1.45
C ARG A 45 -2.53 4.55 0.61
N ALA A 46 -1.47 3.75 0.43
CA ALA A 46 -1.55 2.48 -0.30
C ALA A 46 -2.53 1.51 0.37
N ARG A 47 -2.47 1.38 1.71
CA ARG A 47 -3.42 0.55 2.46
C ARG A 47 -4.86 1.04 2.32
N LYS A 48 -5.08 2.35 2.38
CA LYS A 48 -6.41 2.95 2.20
C LYS A 48 -6.96 2.69 0.79
N LEU A 49 -6.13 2.79 -0.24
CA LEU A 49 -6.51 2.48 -1.61
C LEU A 49 -6.90 1.00 -1.77
N LEU A 50 -6.07 0.09 -1.25
CA LEU A 50 -6.39 -1.35 -1.26
C LEU A 50 -7.70 -1.64 -0.52
N GLN A 51 -7.93 -0.99 0.61
CA GLN A 51 -9.21 -1.12 1.33
C GLN A 51 -10.39 -0.65 0.48
N SER A 52 -10.28 0.49 -0.22
CA SER A 52 -11.36 0.96 -1.10
C SER A 52 -11.60 0.05 -2.30
N ILE A 53 -10.55 -0.57 -2.84
CA ILE A 53 -10.69 -1.56 -3.91
C ILE A 53 -11.44 -2.78 -3.37
N ASN A 54 -11.01 -3.32 -2.24
CA ASN A 54 -11.66 -4.47 -1.63
C ASN A 54 -13.12 -4.18 -1.28
N GLU A 55 -13.43 -2.98 -0.81
CA GLU A 55 -14.81 -2.55 -0.54
C GLU A 55 -15.65 -2.44 -1.82
N ALA A 56 -15.10 -1.90 -2.91
CA ALA A 56 -15.80 -1.83 -4.20
C ALA A 56 -16.09 -3.21 -4.80
N TYR A 57 -15.30 -4.23 -4.46
CA TYR A 57 -15.49 -5.63 -4.87
C TYR A 57 -15.98 -6.52 -3.72
N ALA A 58 -16.51 -5.93 -2.64
CA ALA A 58 -17.00 -6.71 -1.51
C ALA A 58 -18.36 -7.36 -1.78
N ASP A 59 -19.11 -6.83 -2.74
CA ASP A 59 -20.36 -7.43 -3.20
C ASP A 59 -20.05 -8.72 -3.98
N ASP A 60 -20.90 -9.73 -3.78
CA ASP A 60 -20.81 -10.98 -4.55
C ASP A 60 -21.20 -10.70 -6.02
N LEU A 61 -20.75 -11.57 -6.92
CA LEU A 61 -21.02 -11.44 -8.34
C LEU A 61 -22.53 -11.38 -8.57
N ASP A 62 -22.97 -10.39 -9.32
CA ASP A 62 -24.37 -10.32 -9.71
C ASP A 62 -24.74 -11.45 -10.69
N LEU A 63 -26.04 -11.68 -10.90
CA LEU A 63 -26.52 -12.77 -11.76
C LEU A 63 -26.04 -12.64 -13.22
N SER A 64 -25.82 -11.42 -13.70
CA SER A 64 -25.31 -11.15 -15.04
C SER A 64 -23.81 -11.47 -15.13
N GLU A 65 -23.04 -11.08 -14.12
CA GLU A 65 -21.62 -11.39 -13.99
C GLU A 65 -21.38 -12.90 -13.85
N GLN A 66 -22.21 -13.60 -13.07
CA GLN A 66 -22.18 -15.05 -12.95
C GLN A 66 -22.47 -15.74 -14.30
N ALA A 67 -23.50 -15.29 -15.03
CA ALA A 67 -23.86 -15.84 -16.33
C ALA A 67 -22.74 -15.62 -17.38
N MET A 68 -22.09 -14.45 -17.34
CA MET A 68 -20.95 -14.13 -18.19
C MET A 68 -19.75 -15.03 -17.89
N LEU A 69 -19.40 -15.22 -16.61
CA LEU A 69 -18.31 -16.11 -16.21
C LEU A 69 -18.56 -17.57 -16.60
N GLU A 70 -19.80 -18.06 -16.50
CA GLU A 70 -20.14 -19.39 -16.99
C GLU A 70 -19.94 -19.52 -18.51
N GLY A 71 -20.34 -18.50 -19.28
CA GLY A 71 -20.10 -18.43 -20.72
C GLY A 71 -18.62 -18.52 -21.06
N MET A 72 -17.78 -17.73 -20.38
CA MET A 72 -16.33 -17.76 -20.54
C MET A 72 -15.73 -19.13 -20.20
N ARG A 73 -16.15 -19.75 -19.09
CA ARG A 73 -15.69 -21.10 -18.70
C ARG A 73 -16.11 -22.19 -19.67
N ARG A 74 -17.28 -22.06 -20.31
CA ARG A 74 -17.73 -22.99 -21.37
C ARG A 74 -16.84 -22.83 -22.61
N HIS A 75 -16.61 -21.59 -23.04
CA HIS A 75 -15.77 -21.32 -24.21
C HIS A 75 -14.31 -21.76 -24.01
N GLN A 76 -13.74 -21.51 -22.84
CA GLN A 76 -12.37 -21.94 -22.52
C GLN A 76 -12.22 -23.47 -22.53
N ARG A 77 -13.23 -24.21 -22.04
CA ARG A 77 -13.22 -25.68 -22.12
C ARG A 77 -13.29 -26.19 -23.55
N GLN A 78 -14.11 -25.56 -24.40
CA GLN A 78 -14.18 -25.92 -25.82
C GLN A 78 -12.85 -25.70 -26.54
N LEU A 79 -12.19 -24.56 -26.31
CA LEU A 79 -10.86 -24.31 -26.89
C LEU A 79 -9.81 -25.32 -26.41
N ALA A 80 -9.87 -25.70 -25.13
CA ALA A 80 -8.98 -26.72 -24.57
C ALA A 80 -9.30 -28.14 -25.06
N GLU A 81 -10.52 -28.41 -25.54
CA GLU A 81 -10.90 -29.69 -26.16
C GLU A 81 -10.56 -29.72 -27.66
N GLU A 82 -10.52 -28.56 -28.33
CA GLU A 82 -10.14 -28.41 -29.75
C GLU A 82 -8.61 -28.47 -29.98
N GLU A 83 -7.80 -28.20 -28.94
CA GLU A 83 -6.33 -28.29 -28.99
C GLU A 83 -5.76 -29.71 -28.74
N TRP A 84 -6.60 -30.73 -28.50
CA TRP A 84 -6.17 -32.13 -28.30
C TRP A 84 -6.65 -33.09 -29.39
#